data_AF-A0A6G0WBC4-F1
#
_entry.id   AF-A0A6G0WBC4-F1
#
_cell.length_a   1.000
_cell.length_b   1.000
_cell.length_c   1.000
_cell.angle_alpha   90.00
_cell.angle_beta   90.00
_cell.angle_gamma   90.00
#
_symmetry.space_group_name_H-M   'P 1'
#
loop_
_entity.id
_entity.type
_entity.pdbx_description
1 polymer ?
#
loop_
_entity_poly.entity_id
_entity_poly.type
_entity_poly.pdbx_seq_one_letter_code
_entity_poly.pdbx_strand_id
1 'polypeptide(L)'
;MRLQSHTMSSYNDNSNQAPSAKRLSTTLLSPTSVDEIRRDLARAQRRRHRVTFSTATTFEFPVAFGASAIPKERGPPVGMTQIHSNMYTADISNTTECKRGVVMKFENLELIALLKAASVDAHEIAAYCREAAKIRQSRQEAAQDEHRARRRKRDAASALLQLAGYDIVEPSYKRRRACSTNSSA
;
A
#
# COMPACT_ATOMS: atom_id res chain seq x y z
N MET A 1 38.01 -5.95 43.30
CA MET A 1 36.80 -6.37 44.01
C MET A 1 35.95 -5.16 44.39
N ARG A 2 34.85 -4.91 43.66
CA ARG A 2 33.57 -4.39 44.18
C ARG A 2 32.67 -4.12 42.97
N LEU A 3 31.90 -5.13 42.63
CA LEU A 3 30.67 -4.97 41.86
C LEU A 3 29.68 -4.26 42.79
N GLN A 4 29.22 -3.06 42.42
CA GLN A 4 28.04 -2.47 43.03
C GLN A 4 26.83 -2.90 42.19
N SER A 5 26.22 -3.99 42.64
CA SER A 5 24.87 -4.40 42.28
C SER A 5 23.87 -3.51 43.03
N HIS A 6 23.10 -2.73 42.29
CA HIS A 6 21.84 -2.19 42.81
C HIS A 6 20.68 -2.72 41.98
N THR A 7 19.99 -3.66 42.63
CA THR A 7 18.68 -4.19 42.30
C THR A 7 17.61 -3.41 43.05
N MET A 8 16.47 -3.22 42.38
CA MET A 8 15.10 -3.10 42.89
C MET A 8 14.68 -1.86 43.69
N SER A 9 13.84 -1.02 43.07
CA SER A 9 12.73 -0.25 43.66
C SER A 9 12.05 0.46 42.48
N SER A 10 10.74 0.44 42.18
CA SER A 10 9.53 0.09 42.90
C SER A 10 8.45 -0.09 41.81
N TYR A 11 7.85 -1.27 41.66
CA TYR A 11 6.60 -1.40 40.93
C TYR A 11 5.48 -0.99 41.88
N ASN A 12 4.80 0.11 41.57
CA ASN A 12 3.62 0.53 42.32
C ASN A 12 2.50 -0.48 42.12
N ASP A 13 2.23 -1.19 43.21
CA ASP A 13 1.05 -1.97 43.50
C ASP A 13 -0.14 -1.02 43.63
N ASN A 14 -1.07 -1.07 42.68
CA ASN A 14 -2.36 -0.37 42.78
C ASN A 14 -3.48 -1.41 42.69
N SER A 15 -3.44 -2.32 43.66
CA SER A 15 -4.54 -3.20 44.03
C SER A 15 -5.47 -2.42 44.97
N ASN A 16 -6.64 -1.99 44.49
CA ASN A 16 -7.91 -1.93 45.24
C ASN A 16 -9.00 -1.20 44.42
N GLN A 17 -9.87 -1.96 43.75
CA GLN A 17 -11.32 -1.91 44.01
C GLN A 17 -12.03 -3.00 43.17
N ALA A 18 -12.41 -4.10 43.82
CA ALA A 18 -13.38 -5.05 43.28
C ALA A 18 -14.82 -4.50 43.45
N PRO A 19 -15.80 -5.01 42.68
CA PRO A 19 -16.91 -4.22 42.16
C PRO A 19 -18.09 -4.09 43.13
N SER A 20 -18.62 -2.88 43.27
CA SER A 20 -19.92 -2.65 43.89
C SER A 20 -21.00 -3.25 42.99
N ALA A 21 -21.59 -4.35 43.46
CA ALA A 21 -22.66 -5.08 42.80
C ALA A 21 -23.93 -4.22 42.66
N LYS A 22 -24.02 -3.45 41.56
CA LYS A 22 -25.29 -2.90 41.09
C LYS A 22 -26.01 -3.97 40.27
N ARG A 23 -26.77 -4.79 41.02
CA ARG A 23 -28.03 -5.43 40.65
C ARG A 23 -28.28 -5.53 39.14
N LEU A 24 -27.95 -6.71 38.58
CA LEU A 24 -28.35 -7.12 37.24
C LEU A 24 -29.89 -7.07 37.16
N SER A 25 -30.44 -6.07 36.48
CA SER A 25 -31.78 -6.16 35.94
C SER A 25 -31.72 -7.13 34.77
N THR A 26 -32.11 -8.38 35.03
CA THR A 26 -32.37 -9.42 34.03
C THR A 26 -33.53 -8.97 33.14
N THR A 27 -33.23 -8.19 32.11
CA THR A 27 -34.10 -8.12 30.93
C THR A 27 -33.94 -9.44 30.19
N LEU A 28 -34.99 -10.26 30.29
CA LEU A 28 -35.13 -11.53 29.61
C LEU A 28 -34.84 -11.37 28.12
N LEU A 29 -33.82 -12.08 27.65
CA LEU A 29 -33.43 -12.19 26.26
C LEU A 29 -34.58 -12.81 25.44
N SER A 30 -35.13 -12.04 24.50
CA SER A 30 -35.87 -12.62 23.38
C SER A 30 -34.87 -13.28 22.43
N PRO A 31 -35.23 -14.40 21.79
CA PRO A 31 -34.33 -15.09 20.87
C PRO A 31 -33.98 -14.13 19.72
N THR A 32 -32.70 -13.78 19.64
CA THR A 32 -32.13 -12.95 18.58
C THR A 32 -32.53 -13.54 17.24
N SER A 33 -33.21 -12.74 16.44
CA SER A 33 -33.66 -13.14 15.11
C SER A 33 -32.44 -13.67 14.33
N VAL A 34 -32.62 -14.82 13.69
CA VAL A 34 -31.61 -15.41 12.78
C VAL A 34 -31.17 -14.38 11.74
N ASP A 35 -32.02 -13.40 11.40
CA ASP A 35 -31.72 -12.31 10.49
C ASP A 35 -30.84 -11.20 11.09
N GLU A 36 -30.83 -11.01 12.41
CA GLU A 36 -29.84 -10.16 13.09
C GLU A 36 -28.47 -10.82 13.10
N ILE A 37 -28.40 -12.10 13.49
CA ILE A 37 -27.16 -12.88 13.46
C ILE A 37 -26.60 -12.91 12.02
N ARG A 38 -27.44 -13.15 11.00
CA ARG A 38 -27.03 -13.10 9.59
C ARG A 38 -26.57 -11.71 9.14
N ARG A 39 -27.24 -10.63 9.59
CA ARG A 39 -26.82 -9.26 9.27
C ARG A 39 -25.49 -8.91 9.91
N ASP A 40 -25.24 -9.35 11.13
CA ASP A 40 -23.98 -9.11 11.83
C ASP A 40 -22.86 -9.98 11.26
N LEU A 41 -23.13 -11.23 10.89
CA LEU A 41 -22.18 -12.07 10.15
C LEU A 41 -21.86 -11.48 8.77
N ALA A 42 -22.86 -10.97 8.05
CA ALA A 42 -22.67 -10.32 6.75
C ALA A 42 -21.91 -8.97 6.87
N ARG A 43 -22.13 -8.23 7.97
CA ARG A 43 -21.35 -7.01 8.29
C ARG A 43 -19.90 -7.36 8.67
N ALA A 44 -19.69 -8.43 9.42
CA ALA A 44 -18.37 -8.95 9.74
C ALA A 44 -17.63 -9.44 8.48
N GLN A 45 -18.32 -10.15 7.58
CA GLN A 45 -17.79 -10.57 6.28
C GLN A 45 -17.49 -9.39 5.33
N ARG A 46 -18.13 -8.24 5.53
CA ARG A 46 -17.84 -6.99 4.82
C ARG A 46 -16.68 -6.20 5.43
N ARG A 47 -16.18 -6.57 6.62
CA ARG A 47 -14.96 -5.98 7.16
C ARG A 47 -13.78 -6.54 6.41
N ARG A 48 -13.38 -5.81 5.37
CA ARG A 48 -12.10 -6.02 4.70
C ARG A 48 -11.01 -5.88 5.75
N HIS A 49 -10.35 -6.99 6.11
CA HIS A 49 -9.14 -6.95 6.90
C HIS A 49 -8.14 -6.03 6.19
N ARG A 50 -7.68 -5.00 6.89
CA ARG A 50 -6.73 -4.04 6.36
C ARG A 50 -5.41 -4.25 7.07
N VAL A 51 -4.40 -4.60 6.29
CA VAL A 51 -3.02 -4.62 6.76
C VAL A 51 -2.52 -3.17 6.82
N THR A 52 -1.91 -2.81 7.95
CA THR A 52 -1.24 -1.52 8.18
C THR A 52 0.18 -1.79 8.60
N PHE A 53 1.12 -1.05 8.03
CA PHE A 53 2.52 -1.11 8.43
C PHE A 53 2.78 0.02 9.43
N SER A 54 3.31 -0.30 10.60
CA SER A 54 3.65 0.66 11.65
C SER A 54 5.14 0.95 11.71
N THR A 55 5.97 0.07 11.15
CA THR A 55 7.41 0.09 11.42
C THR A 55 8.16 -0.32 10.16
N ALA A 56 9.22 0.41 9.85
CA ALA A 56 10.19 0.04 8.83
C ALA A 56 11.55 -0.18 9.49
N THR A 57 12.15 -1.35 9.24
CA THR A 57 13.49 -1.67 9.73
C THR A 57 14.44 -1.81 8.56
N THR A 58 15.48 -0.98 8.54
CA THR A 58 16.53 -0.95 7.52
C THR A 58 17.77 -1.63 8.09
N PHE A 59 18.32 -2.60 7.37
CA PHE A 59 19.56 -3.28 7.70
C PHE A 59 20.63 -2.95 6.67
N GLU A 60 21.78 -2.48 7.13
CA GLU A 60 22.95 -2.22 6.29
C GLU A 60 23.97 -3.34 6.44
N PHE A 61 24.38 -3.95 5.33
CA PHE A 61 25.36 -5.03 5.34
C PHE A 61 26.62 -4.57 4.62
N PRO A 62 27.77 -4.56 5.30
CA PRO A 62 29.05 -4.30 4.66
C PRO A 62 29.36 -5.32 3.57
N VAL A 63 30.25 -4.92 2.66
CA VAL A 63 30.79 -5.79 1.63
C VAL A 63 31.74 -6.81 2.26
N ALA A 64 31.61 -8.09 1.90
CA ALA A 64 32.50 -9.16 2.31
C ALA A 64 32.85 -10.11 1.17
N PHE A 65 34.02 -10.75 1.32
CA PHE A 65 34.44 -11.85 0.47
C PHE A 65 33.56 -13.09 0.74
N GLY A 66 33.07 -13.74 -0.31
CA GLY A 66 32.38 -15.04 -0.20
C GLY A 66 30.87 -14.98 -0.03
N ALA A 67 30.22 -13.84 -0.23
CA ALA A 67 28.77 -13.74 -0.27
C ALA A 67 28.25 -13.71 -1.73
N SER A 68 27.01 -14.17 -1.89
CA SER A 68 26.37 -14.82 -3.06
C SER A 68 26.58 -14.29 -4.49
N ALA A 69 27.24 -13.15 -4.72
CA ALA A 69 27.53 -12.69 -6.07
C ALA A 69 28.82 -13.33 -6.58
N ILE A 70 28.66 -14.36 -7.41
CA ILE A 70 29.74 -15.00 -8.16
C ILE A 70 29.93 -14.19 -9.46
N PRO A 71 31.09 -13.55 -9.68
CA PRO A 71 31.39 -12.88 -10.95
C PRO A 71 31.39 -13.91 -12.09
N LYS A 72 30.80 -13.56 -13.23
CA LYS A 72 30.66 -14.50 -14.37
C LYS A 72 31.99 -14.81 -15.08
N GLU A 73 32.97 -13.91 -15.04
CA GLU A 73 34.17 -14.02 -15.87
C GLU A 73 35.48 -14.08 -15.06
N ARG A 74 35.76 -13.12 -14.17
CA ARG A 74 36.93 -13.12 -13.26
C ARG A 74 36.69 -12.26 -12.01
N GLY A 75 37.46 -12.54 -10.96
CA GLY A 75 37.50 -11.75 -9.72
C GLY A 75 37.07 -12.57 -8.50
N PRO A 76 37.49 -12.18 -7.28
CA PRO A 76 37.05 -12.84 -6.07
C PRO A 76 35.53 -12.67 -5.89
N PRO A 77 34.83 -13.64 -5.28
CA PRO A 77 33.40 -13.48 -4.97
C PRO A 77 33.25 -12.35 -3.94
N VAL A 78 32.56 -11.28 -4.33
CA VAL A 78 32.29 -10.12 -3.47
C VAL A 78 30.79 -10.05 -3.27
N GLY A 79 30.32 -10.15 -2.03
CA GLY A 79 28.90 -10.02 -1.70
C GLY A 79 28.68 -9.28 -0.39
N MET A 80 27.53 -9.51 0.23
CA MET A 80 27.14 -8.89 1.50
C MET A 80 27.50 -9.79 2.69
N THR A 81 28.06 -9.22 3.75
CA THR A 81 28.24 -9.91 5.04
C THR A 81 26.93 -10.55 5.52
N GLN A 82 27.04 -11.65 6.28
CA GLN A 82 25.88 -12.28 6.91
C GLN A 82 25.33 -11.43 8.08
N ILE A 83 26.18 -10.57 8.66
CA ILE A 83 25.89 -9.75 9.83
C ILE A 83 25.78 -8.30 9.40
N HIS A 84 24.64 -7.66 9.66
CA HIS A 84 24.45 -6.24 9.39
C HIS A 84 25.36 -5.41 10.31
N SER A 85 25.94 -4.32 9.79
CA SER A 85 26.66 -3.36 10.63
C SER A 85 25.73 -2.42 11.34
N ASN A 86 24.67 -1.98 10.66
CA ASN A 86 23.71 -1.03 11.20
C ASN A 86 22.28 -1.52 11.03
N MET A 87 21.44 -1.16 12.01
CA MET A 87 20.01 -1.40 12.00
C MET A 87 19.30 -0.11 12.42
N TYR A 88 18.44 0.40 11.55
CA TYR A 88 17.63 1.58 11.82
C TYR A 88 16.17 1.17 11.81
N THR A 89 15.44 1.51 12.87
CA THR A 89 14.01 1.26 12.94
C THR A 89 13.28 2.59 12.99
N ALA A 90 12.41 2.83 12.02
CA ALA A 90 11.58 4.02 11.94
C ALA A 90 10.12 3.67 12.21
N ASP A 91 9.47 4.46 13.07
CA ASP A 91 8.02 4.42 13.24
C ASP A 91 7.36 5.16 12.06
N ILE A 92 6.55 4.42 11.31
CA ILE A 92 5.80 4.90 10.15
C ILE A 92 4.29 4.89 10.40
N SER A 93 3.86 4.66 11.64
CA SER A 93 2.44 4.63 12.01
C SER A 93 1.75 6.00 11.88
N ASN A 94 2.50 7.08 12.11
CA ASN A 94 2.00 8.46 12.16
C ASN A 94 2.49 9.34 11.00
N THR A 95 3.05 8.76 9.94
CA THR A 95 3.52 9.54 8.80
C THR A 95 2.31 10.14 8.07
N THR A 96 1.99 11.40 8.39
CA THR A 96 0.89 12.18 7.79
C THR A 96 1.05 12.38 6.28
N GLU A 97 2.27 12.18 5.78
CA GLU A 97 2.62 12.29 4.36
C GLU A 97 2.21 11.06 3.54
N CYS A 98 1.88 9.94 4.18
CA CYS A 98 1.42 8.75 3.48
C CYS A 98 -0.06 8.86 3.11
N LYS A 99 -0.40 9.78 2.19
CA LYS A 99 -1.66 9.68 1.44
C LYS A 99 -1.68 8.32 0.75
N ARG A 100 -2.50 7.41 1.27
CA ARG A 100 -2.65 6.03 0.79
C ARG A 100 -2.73 6.00 -0.75
N GLY A 101 -1.69 5.47 -1.39
CA GLY A 101 -1.65 5.30 -2.86
C GLY A 101 -1.19 6.51 -3.67
N VAL A 102 -0.70 7.57 -3.02
CA VAL A 102 -0.06 8.69 -3.71
C VAL A 102 1.41 8.71 -3.31
N VAL A 103 2.26 8.14 -4.15
CA VAL A 103 3.68 8.50 -4.14
C VAL A 103 3.72 10.02 -4.29
N MET A 104 4.37 10.71 -3.35
CA MET A 104 4.53 12.16 -3.39
C MET A 104 5.00 12.53 -4.79
N LYS A 105 4.16 13.27 -5.51
CA LYS A 105 4.45 13.64 -6.90
C LYS A 105 5.21 14.96 -6.83
N PHE A 106 6.52 14.87 -6.90
CA PHE A 106 7.33 16.03 -7.20
C PHE A 106 6.93 16.60 -8.56
N GLU A 107 6.83 17.92 -8.64
CA GLU A 107 6.65 18.58 -9.93
C GLU A 107 7.91 18.40 -10.79
N ASN A 108 7.79 18.50 -12.12
CA ASN A 108 8.93 18.24 -13.02
C ASN A 108 10.14 19.14 -12.71
N LEU A 109 9.89 20.40 -12.32
CA LEU A 109 10.94 21.34 -11.93
C LEU A 109 11.59 20.98 -10.59
N GLU A 110 10.81 20.53 -9.62
CA GLU A 110 11.32 20.05 -8.32
C GLU A 110 12.20 18.81 -8.50
N LEU A 111 11.79 17.88 -9.36
CA LEU A 111 12.61 16.72 -9.72
C LEU A 111 13.94 17.14 -10.34
N ILE A 112 13.93 18.09 -11.28
CA ILE A 112 15.15 18.59 -11.90
C ILE A 112 16.05 19.28 -10.87
N ALA A 113 15.48 20.08 -9.97
CA ALA A 113 16.22 20.74 -8.91
C ALA A 113 16.87 19.72 -7.96
N LEU A 114 16.13 18.68 -7.57
CA LEU A 114 16.63 17.60 -6.71
C LEU A 114 17.77 16.83 -7.39
N LEU A 115 17.62 16.50 -8.67
CA LEU A 115 18.65 15.78 -9.44
C LEU A 115 19.92 16.62 -9.63
N LYS A 116 19.77 17.93 -9.87
CA LYS A 116 20.91 18.86 -9.93
C LYS A 116 21.61 18.98 -8.58
N ALA A 117 20.85 19.05 -7.48
CA ALA A 117 21.42 19.07 -6.12
C ALA A 117 22.20 17.78 -5.80
N ALA A 118 21.79 16.65 -6.39
CA ALA A 118 22.49 15.37 -6.31
C ALA A 118 23.66 15.25 -7.32
N SER A 119 24.09 16.34 -7.94
CA SER A 119 25.20 16.39 -8.93
C SER A 119 25.01 15.52 -10.18
N VAL A 120 23.76 15.20 -10.55
CA VAL A 120 23.44 14.52 -11.81
C VAL A 120 23.62 15.50 -12.97
N ASP A 121 24.28 15.06 -14.04
CA ASP A 121 24.53 15.91 -15.20
C ASP A 121 23.24 16.27 -15.94
N ALA A 122 23.20 17.48 -16.49
CA ALA A 122 22.02 17.99 -17.18
C ALA A 122 21.66 17.15 -18.42
N HIS A 123 22.65 16.55 -19.09
CA HIS A 123 22.40 15.65 -20.22
C HIS A 123 21.70 14.36 -19.80
N GLU A 124 22.08 13.79 -18.66
CA GLU A 124 21.46 12.58 -18.11
C GLU A 124 20.02 12.85 -17.65
N ILE A 125 19.78 13.98 -16.98
CA ILE A 125 18.43 14.40 -16.58
C ILE A 125 17.53 14.50 -17.82
N ALA A 126 18.03 15.12 -18.90
CA ALA A 126 17.29 15.20 -20.15
C ALA A 126 17.02 13.83 -20.78
N ALA A 127 17.97 12.89 -20.69
CA ALA A 127 17.79 11.52 -21.15
C ALA A 127 16.68 10.80 -20.36
N TYR A 128 16.67 10.90 -19.03
CA TYR A 128 15.62 10.34 -18.19
C TYR A 128 14.25 10.93 -18.49
N CYS A 129 14.16 12.25 -18.73
CA CYS A 129 12.89 12.89 -19.12
C CYS A 129 12.35 12.32 -20.44
N ARG A 130 13.22 12.12 -21.44
CA ARG A 130 12.83 11.52 -22.74
C ARG A 130 12.35 10.08 -22.57
N GLU A 131 13.07 9.27 -21.79
CA GLU A 131 12.68 7.89 -21.53
C GLU A 131 11.34 7.80 -20.79
N ALA A 132 11.16 8.62 -19.75
CA ALA A 132 9.91 8.68 -19.00
C ALA A 132 8.72 9.07 -19.89
N ALA A 133 8.91 10.01 -20.83
CA ALA A 133 7.89 10.37 -21.81
C ALA A 133 7.52 9.19 -22.71
N LYS A 134 8.52 8.48 -23.25
CA LYS A 134 8.32 7.29 -24.09
C LYS A 134 7.53 6.20 -23.36
N ILE A 135 7.85 5.93 -22.09
CA ILE A 135 7.13 4.95 -21.26
C ILE A 135 5.67 5.36 -21.07
N ARG A 136 5.40 6.64 -20.77
CA ARG A 136 4.03 7.14 -20.59
C ARG A 136 3.21 7.01 -21.86
N GLN A 137 3.80 7.38 -23.00
CA GLN A 137 3.16 7.25 -24.30
C GLN A 137 2.82 5.78 -24.60
N SER A 138 3.79 4.87 -24.46
CA SER A 138 3.58 3.44 -24.68
C SER A 138 2.47 2.85 -23.79
N ARG A 139 2.41 3.25 -22.52
CA ARG A 139 1.33 2.83 -21.59
C ARG A 139 -0.02 3.37 -22.01
N GLN A 140 -0.09 4.60 -22.49
CA GLN A 140 -1.32 5.21 -22.96
C GLN A 140 -1.84 4.50 -24.22
N GLU A 141 -0.94 4.19 -25.15
CA GLU A 141 -1.25 3.40 -26.35
C GLU A 141 -1.76 2.00 -25.97
N ALA A 142 -1.05 1.28 -25.11
CA ALA A 142 -1.48 -0.04 -24.63
C ALA A 142 -2.86 0.00 -23.95
N ALA A 143 -3.12 1.01 -23.12
CA ALA A 143 -4.42 1.18 -22.47
C ALA A 143 -5.53 1.50 -23.48
N GLN A 144 -5.25 2.28 -24.51
CA GLN A 144 -6.20 2.55 -25.59
C GLN A 144 -6.51 1.29 -26.40
N ASP A 145 -5.49 0.49 -26.73
CA ASP A 145 -5.67 -0.75 -27.46
C ASP A 145 -6.45 -1.78 -26.64
N GLU A 146 -6.18 -1.89 -25.34
CA GLU A 146 -6.99 -2.72 -24.46
C GLU A 146 -8.45 -2.23 -24.42
N HIS A 147 -8.68 -0.92 -24.33
CA HIS A 147 -10.02 -0.35 -24.35
C HIS A 147 -10.75 -0.65 -25.67
N ARG A 148 -10.06 -0.52 -26.81
CA ARG A 148 -10.58 -0.86 -28.14
C ARG A 148 -10.90 -2.34 -28.25
N ALA A 149 -10.02 -3.22 -27.77
CA ALA A 149 -10.25 -4.66 -27.78
C ALA A 149 -11.45 -5.06 -26.90
N ARG A 150 -11.59 -4.46 -25.71
CA ARG A 150 -12.75 -4.65 -24.83
C ARG A 150 -14.04 -4.17 -25.49
N ARG A 151 -14.03 -3.05 -26.21
CA ARG A 151 -15.18 -2.58 -27.01
C ARG A 151 -15.56 -3.58 -28.09
N ARG A 152 -14.61 -3.99 -28.94
CA ARG A 152 -14.86 -5.00 -29.99
C ARG A 152 -15.45 -6.30 -29.44
N LYS A 153 -14.95 -6.78 -28.30
CA LYS A 153 -15.51 -7.97 -27.64
C LYS A 153 -16.95 -7.76 -27.16
N ARG A 154 -17.27 -6.57 -26.62
CA ARG A 154 -18.64 -6.22 -26.21
C ARG A 154 -19.56 -6.10 -27.41
N ASP A 155 -19.12 -5.43 -28.46
CA ASP A 155 -19.89 -5.24 -29.69
C ASP A 155 -20.16 -6.59 -30.37
N ALA A 156 -19.16 -7.48 -30.42
CA ALA A 156 -19.33 -8.85 -30.91
C ALA A 156 -20.27 -9.69 -30.04
N ALA A 157 -20.16 -9.60 -28.71
CA ALA A 157 -21.07 -10.29 -27.79
C ALA A 157 -22.51 -9.77 -27.94
N SER A 158 -22.68 -8.46 -28.11
CA SER A 158 -23.96 -7.81 -28.39
C SER A 158 -24.57 -8.32 -29.70
N ALA A 159 -23.78 -8.40 -30.77
CA ALA A 159 -24.22 -8.90 -32.07
C ALA A 159 -24.64 -10.38 -32.01
N LEU A 160 -23.90 -11.22 -31.26
CA LEU A 160 -24.26 -12.64 -31.06
C LEU A 160 -25.59 -12.79 -30.30
N LEU A 161 -25.84 -11.98 -29.27
CA LEU A 161 -27.10 -12.01 -28.53
C LEU A 161 -28.30 -11.59 -29.39
N GLN A 162 -28.13 -10.59 -30.25
CA GLN A 162 -29.16 -10.17 -31.22
C GLN A 162 -29.47 -11.27 -32.23
N LEU A 163 -28.45 -11.96 -32.77
CA LEU A 163 -28.65 -13.10 -33.67
C LEU A 163 -29.35 -14.29 -32.98
N ALA A 164 -29.13 -14.46 -31.68
CA ALA A 164 -29.79 -15.47 -30.86
C ALA A 164 -31.23 -15.10 -30.45
N GLY A 165 -31.75 -13.94 -30.90
CA GLY A 165 -33.13 -13.50 -30.64
C GLY A 165 -33.38 -12.95 -29.23
N TYR A 166 -32.32 -12.60 -28.49
CA TYR A 166 -32.45 -11.92 -27.19
C TYR A 166 -32.41 -10.40 -27.39
N ASP A 167 -33.50 -9.71 -27.04
CA ASP A 167 -33.53 -8.25 -26.98
C ASP A 167 -32.63 -7.73 -25.86
N ILE A 168 -31.69 -6.85 -26.20
CA ILE A 168 -30.79 -6.22 -25.24
C ILE A 168 -31.57 -5.10 -24.53
N VAL A 169 -32.16 -5.41 -23.36
CA VAL A 169 -32.66 -4.38 -22.46
C VAL A 169 -31.46 -3.62 -21.89
N GLU A 170 -31.25 -2.37 -22.31
CA GLU A 170 -30.23 -1.49 -21.74
C GLU A 170 -30.41 -1.43 -20.21
N PRO A 171 -29.42 -1.88 -19.40
CA PRO A 171 -29.56 -1.76 -17.97
C PRO A 171 -29.42 -0.29 -17.58
N SER A 172 -30.48 0.27 -17.00
CA SER A 172 -30.60 1.61 -16.42
C SER A 172 -29.70 1.80 -15.18
N TYR A 173 -28.38 1.63 -15.34
CA TYR A 173 -27.45 2.11 -14.32
C TYR A 173 -27.05 3.54 -14.66
N LYS A 174 -27.57 4.48 -13.87
CA LYS A 174 -27.11 5.87 -13.83
C LYS A 174 -25.58 5.87 -13.72
N ARG A 175 -24.89 6.24 -14.81
CA ARG A 175 -23.44 6.51 -14.77
C ARG A 175 -23.23 7.64 -13.77
N ARG A 176 -22.73 7.33 -12.56
CA ARG A 176 -22.17 8.37 -11.69
C ARG A 176 -21.00 8.99 -12.45
N ARG A 177 -21.17 10.23 -12.89
CA ARG A 177 -20.09 11.03 -13.48
C ARG A 177 -18.96 11.07 -12.45
N ALA A 178 -17.77 10.65 -12.85
CA ALA A 178 -16.57 10.85 -12.06
C ALA A 178 -16.32 12.36 -11.94
N CYS A 179 -15.87 12.78 -10.76
CA CYS A 179 -15.65 14.16 -10.36
C CYS A 179 -14.91 14.98 -11.42
N SER A 180 -15.47 16.16 -11.74
CA SER A 180 -14.75 17.23 -12.40
C SER A 180 -13.61 17.69 -11.50
N THR A 181 -12.38 17.68 -12.00
CA THR A 181 -11.30 18.48 -11.44
C THR A 181 -11.63 19.94 -11.78
N ASN A 182 -12.01 20.72 -10.78
CA ASN A 182 -12.09 22.17 -10.93
C ASN A 182 -10.67 22.70 -11.18
N SER A 183 -10.49 23.30 -12.35
CA SER A 183 -9.33 24.15 -12.64
C SER A 183 -9.54 25.46 -11.91
N SER A 184 -8.67 25.76 -10.95
CA SER A 184 -8.57 27.07 -10.30
C SER A 184 -7.10 27.32 -10.01
N ALA A 185 -6.45 28.01 -10.95
CA ALA A 185 -5.33 28.95 -10.80
C ALA A 185 -4.80 29.24 -12.22
#